data_AF-A0A7C4YK62-F1
#
_entry.id   AF-A0A7C4YK62-F1
#
_cell.length_a   1.000
_cell.length_b   1.000
_cell.length_c   1.000
_cell.angle_alpha   90.00
_cell.angle_beta   90.00
_cell.angle_gamma   90.00
#
_symmetry.space_group_name_H-M   'P 1'
#
loop_
_entity.id
_entity.type
_entity.pdbx_description
1 polymer ?
#
loop_
_entity_poly.entity_id
_entity_poly.type
_entity_poly.pdbx_seq_one_letter_code
_entity_poly.pdbx_strand_id
1 'polypeptide(L)'
;MSSNFAFQPELIYSANQGMEFRESPLELNYNLGYLNIPLMLQYRNSGFIAEVGPQIGFLMSAKAKITDGTDTEEEDIKDEFKGTDFGINLGLGYQFSNGFGLNARYNFGMSNIVDETDVDIKNRVFSVGVFFNFGGKKAKKD
;
A
#
# COMPACT_ATOMS: atom_id res chain seq x y z
N MET A 1 29.03 6.39 15.90
CA MET A 1 28.23 6.83 14.74
C MET A 1 27.01 5.93 14.67
N SER A 2 25.79 6.48 14.79
CA SER A 2 24.59 5.70 14.47
C SER A 2 24.61 5.45 12.96
N SER A 3 24.34 4.24 12.51
CA SER A 3 24.10 4.02 11.08
C SER A 3 22.86 4.82 10.70
N ASN A 4 22.95 5.59 9.61
CA ASN A 4 21.80 6.29 9.03
C ASN A 4 20.88 5.33 8.26
N PHE A 5 21.24 4.05 8.15
CA PHE A 5 20.44 3.05 7.48
C PHE A 5 19.61 2.22 8.47
N ALA A 6 18.38 1.93 8.10
CA ALA A 6 17.48 1.02 8.81
C ALA A 6 16.79 0.08 7.82
N PHE A 7 16.42 -1.10 8.29
CA PHE A 7 15.61 -2.06 7.54
C PHE A 7 14.25 -2.19 8.21
N GLN A 8 13.18 -2.12 7.43
CA GLN A 8 11.80 -2.09 7.91
C GLN A 8 10.95 -3.11 7.13
N PRO A 9 10.81 -4.34 7.65
CA PRO A 9 9.82 -5.30 7.16
C PRO A 9 8.44 -4.98 7.75
N GLU A 10 7.39 -5.13 6.94
CA GLU A 10 6.02 -4.86 7.38
C GLU A 10 5.04 -5.92 6.86
N LEU A 11 3.84 -5.89 7.43
CA LEU A 11 2.69 -6.65 6.96
C LEU A 11 1.50 -5.69 6.90
N ILE A 12 0.91 -5.51 5.72
CA ILE A 12 -0.14 -4.53 5.47
C ILE A 12 -1.33 -5.26 4.85
N TYR A 13 -2.51 -5.14 5.46
CA TYR A 13 -3.75 -5.54 4.81
C TYR A 13 -4.39 -4.34 4.11
N SER A 14 -4.64 -4.47 2.80
CA SER A 14 -5.32 -3.46 1.99
C SER A 14 -6.65 -4.03 1.54
N ALA A 15 -7.75 -3.59 2.14
CA ALA A 15 -9.08 -4.17 1.88
C ALA A 15 -9.70 -3.79 0.53
N ASN A 16 -9.37 -2.60 0.01
CA ASN A 16 -10.04 -1.99 -1.14
C ASN A 16 -9.03 -1.43 -2.15
N GLN A 17 -8.06 -2.25 -2.59
CA GLN A 17 -7.32 -1.91 -3.81
C GLN A 17 -8.22 -2.15 -5.01
N GLY A 18 -8.13 -1.35 -6.06
CA GLY A 18 -8.96 -1.54 -7.26
C GLY A 18 -9.51 -0.24 -7.81
N MET A 19 -10.66 -0.34 -8.46
CA MET A 19 -11.23 0.74 -9.26
C MET A 19 -12.70 0.96 -8.91
N GLU A 20 -13.10 2.22 -8.92
CA GLU A 20 -14.47 2.65 -8.73
C GLU A 20 -14.89 3.54 -9.91
N PHE A 21 -16.03 3.21 -10.51
CA PHE A 21 -16.71 4.01 -11.51
C PHE A 21 -18.10 4.39 -10.99
N ARG A 22 -18.44 5.68 -11.05
CA ARG A 22 -19.75 6.18 -10.61
C ARG A 22 -20.37 7.03 -11.71
N GLU A 23 -21.47 6.54 -12.28
CA GLU A 23 -22.31 7.25 -13.24
C GLU A 23 -23.78 6.97 -12.93
N SER A 24 -24.42 7.88 -12.18
CA SER A 24 -25.80 7.70 -11.70
C SER A 24 -26.77 7.30 -12.83
N PRO A 25 -27.60 6.26 -12.66
CA PRO A 25 -27.83 5.48 -11.43
C PRO A 25 -26.84 4.32 -11.18
N LEU A 26 -25.89 4.10 -12.07
CA LEU A 26 -24.96 2.98 -12.07
C LEU A 26 -23.66 3.29 -11.29
N GLU A 27 -23.30 2.43 -10.34
CA GLU A 27 -21.98 2.43 -9.70
C GLU A 27 -21.33 1.04 -9.83
N LEU A 28 -20.07 1.01 -10.26
CA LEU A 28 -19.27 -0.21 -10.40
C LEU A 28 -18.03 -0.11 -9.53
N ASN A 29 -17.83 -1.09 -8.67
CA ASN A 29 -16.84 -1.09 -7.62
C ASN A 29 -16.07 -2.42 -7.58
N TYR A 30 -14.81 -2.39 -8.03
CA TYR A 30 -13.88 -3.51 -7.92
C TYR A 30 -13.06 -3.39 -6.63
N ASN A 31 -13.31 -4.29 -5.67
CA ASN A 31 -12.62 -4.34 -4.39
C ASN A 31 -11.71 -5.56 -4.30
N LEU A 32 -10.42 -5.33 -4.41
CA LEU A 32 -9.35 -6.31 -4.26
C LEU A 32 -8.70 -6.16 -2.88
N GLY A 33 -8.79 -7.22 -2.09
CA GLY A 33 -8.18 -7.35 -0.78
C GLY A 33 -6.81 -7.99 -0.91
N TYR A 34 -5.74 -7.28 -0.54
CA TYR A 34 -4.37 -7.78 -0.59
C TYR A 34 -3.71 -7.83 0.77
N LEU A 35 -2.95 -8.90 1.02
CA LEU A 35 -1.96 -8.96 2.08
C LEU A 35 -0.59 -8.63 1.50
N ASN A 36 -0.07 -7.45 1.82
CA ASN A 36 1.17 -6.90 1.27
C ASN A 36 2.32 -7.03 2.28
N ILE A 37 3.47 -7.49 1.80
CA ILE A 37 4.72 -7.62 2.56
C ILE A 37 5.79 -6.77 1.88
N PRO A 38 5.92 -5.49 2.25
CA PRO A 38 7.00 -4.64 1.79
C PRO A 38 8.26 -4.84 2.64
N LEU A 39 9.43 -4.82 1.99
CA LEU A 39 10.74 -4.93 2.64
C LEU A 39 11.52 -3.64 2.39
N MET A 40 11.39 -2.66 3.28
CA MET A 40 11.90 -1.31 3.04
C MET A 40 13.32 -1.12 3.57
N LEU A 41 14.22 -0.64 2.72
CA LEU A 41 15.47 -0.03 3.14
C LEU A 41 15.23 1.46 3.35
N GLN A 42 15.69 1.99 4.49
CA GLN A 42 15.50 3.38 4.86
C GLN A 42 16.82 4.07 5.08
N TYR A 43 16.93 5.29 4.57
CA TYR A 43 17.96 6.25 4.91
C TYR A 43 17.36 7.35 5.77
N ARG A 44 17.93 7.58 6.96
CA ARG A 44 17.44 8.50 7.98
C ARG A 44 18.48 9.58 8.25
N ASN A 45 18.10 10.84 8.09
CA ASN A 45 18.97 11.98 8.32
C ASN A 45 18.19 13.16 8.91
N SER A 46 18.57 13.61 10.11
CA SER A 46 17.96 14.78 10.78
C SER A 46 16.42 14.75 10.80
N GLY A 47 15.84 13.58 11.09
CA GLY A 47 14.40 13.36 11.09
C GLY A 47 13.81 12.97 9.72
N PHE A 48 14.42 13.39 8.60
CA PHE A 48 13.99 12.94 7.27
C PHE A 48 14.26 11.45 7.07
N ILE A 49 13.34 10.81 6.37
CA ILE A 49 13.38 9.39 6.01
C ILE A 49 13.16 9.31 4.50
N ALA A 50 14.08 8.67 3.80
CA ALA A 50 13.86 8.22 2.43
C ALA A 50 13.86 6.69 2.42
N GLU A 51 12.96 6.08 1.69
CA GLU A 51 12.80 4.63 1.70
C GLU A 51 12.49 4.05 0.33
N VAL A 52 13.03 2.86 0.09
CA VAL A 52 12.82 2.08 -1.14
C VAL A 52 12.84 0.61 -0.80
N GLY A 53 12.01 -0.18 -1.47
CA GLY A 53 12.00 -1.62 -1.23
C GLY A 53 11.07 -2.38 -2.16
N PRO A 54 11.32 -3.69 -2.38
CA PRO A 54 10.37 -4.55 -3.06
C PRO A 54 9.13 -4.80 -2.18
N GLN A 55 8.04 -5.19 -2.84
CA GLN A 55 6.81 -5.66 -2.21
C GLN A 55 6.27 -6.88 -2.96
N ILE A 56 5.78 -7.83 -2.19
CA ILE A 56 4.92 -8.90 -2.67
C ILE A 56 3.54 -8.76 -2.01
N GLY A 57 2.50 -8.88 -2.80
CA GLY A 57 1.10 -8.89 -2.40
C GLY A 57 0.47 -10.25 -2.68
N PHE A 58 -0.39 -10.71 -1.78
CA PHE A 58 -1.19 -11.92 -1.94
C PHE A 58 -2.67 -11.55 -1.98
N LEU A 59 -3.38 -11.97 -3.02
CA LEU A 59 -4.81 -11.69 -3.19
C LEU A 59 -5.64 -12.54 -2.21
N MET A 60 -6.26 -11.86 -1.26
CA MET A 60 -7.11 -12.47 -0.23
C MET A 60 -8.57 -12.52 -0.66
N SER A 61 -9.06 -11.46 -1.31
CA SER A 61 -10.43 -11.36 -1.81
C SER A 61 -10.48 -10.53 -3.09
N ALA A 62 -11.41 -10.82 -3.99
CA ALA A 62 -11.75 -9.91 -5.09
C ALA A 62 -13.26 -9.90 -5.26
N LYS A 63 -13.87 -8.72 -5.25
CA LYS A 63 -15.33 -8.56 -5.32
C LYS A 63 -15.69 -7.47 -6.31
N ALA A 64 -16.60 -7.76 -7.24
CA ALA A 64 -17.28 -6.76 -8.04
C ALA A 64 -18.58 -6.38 -7.33
N LYS A 65 -18.82 -5.09 -7.17
CA LYS A 65 -20.10 -4.54 -6.70
C LYS A 65 -20.71 -3.70 -7.79
N ILE A 66 -21.94 -4.02 -8.17
CA ILE A 66 -22.73 -3.26 -9.14
C ILE A 66 -23.94 -2.72 -8.41
N THR A 67 -24.10 -1.40 -8.41
CA THR A 67 -25.27 -0.71 -7.87
C THR A 67 -26.02 -0.07 -9.02
N ASP A 68 -27.32 -0.37 -9.17
CA ASP A 68 -28.22 0.34 -10.09
C ASP A 68 -29.38 0.93 -9.28
N GLY A 69 -29.30 2.24 -9.02
CA GLY A 69 -30.28 2.95 -8.21
C GLY A 69 -30.28 2.50 -6.75
N THR A 70 -31.25 1.66 -6.37
CA THR A 70 -31.36 1.10 -5.00
C THR A 70 -30.93 -0.36 -4.89
N ASP A 71 -30.73 -1.03 -6.02
CA ASP A 71 -30.36 -2.44 -6.05
C ASP A 71 -28.84 -2.56 -6.09
N THR A 72 -28.28 -3.47 -5.29
CA THR A 72 -26.83 -3.72 -5.23
C THR A 72 -26.59 -5.22 -5.31
N GLU A 73 -25.79 -5.63 -6.28
CA GLU A 73 -25.31 -6.99 -6.44
C GLU A 73 -23.80 -7.05 -6.16
N GLU A 74 -23.36 -8.13 -5.51
CA GLU A 74 -21.95 -8.40 -5.21
C GLU A 74 -21.59 -9.78 -5.75
N GLU A 75 -20.53 -9.85 -6.54
CA GLU A 75 -20.00 -11.07 -7.14
C GLU A 75 -18.55 -11.30 -6.70
N ASP A 76 -18.20 -12.56 -6.41
CA ASP A 76 -16.81 -12.96 -6.19
C ASP A 76 -16.14 -13.20 -7.55
N ILE A 77 -15.13 -12.38 -7.84
CA ILE A 77 -14.40 -12.36 -9.11
C ILE A 77 -12.95 -12.81 -8.91
N LYS A 78 -12.63 -13.47 -7.79
CA LYS A 78 -11.25 -13.81 -7.42
C LYS A 78 -10.53 -14.67 -8.45
N ASP A 79 -11.27 -15.52 -9.15
CA ASP A 79 -10.73 -16.40 -10.18
C ASP A 79 -10.30 -15.65 -11.46
N GLU A 80 -10.67 -14.36 -11.61
CA GLU A 80 -10.26 -13.50 -12.73
C GLU A 80 -8.91 -12.80 -12.47
N PHE A 81 -8.41 -12.85 -11.23
CA PHE A 81 -7.20 -12.14 -10.80
C PHE A 81 -6.12 -13.11 -10.36
N LYS A 82 -4.87 -12.73 -10.64
CA LYS A 82 -3.69 -13.44 -10.17
C LYS A 82 -3.59 -13.36 -8.65
N GLY A 83 -3.25 -14.51 -8.06
CA GLY A 83 -3.08 -14.64 -6.61
C GLY A 83 -1.92 -13.83 -6.04
N THR A 84 -0.98 -13.37 -6.87
CA THR A 84 0.21 -12.63 -6.47
C THR A 84 0.39 -11.33 -7.26
N ASP A 85 0.88 -10.31 -6.57
CA ASP A 85 1.24 -9.01 -7.14
C ASP A 85 2.64 -8.61 -6.65
N PHE A 86 3.48 -8.11 -7.54
CA PHE A 86 4.85 -7.70 -7.27
C PHE A 86 5.00 -6.23 -7.62
N GLY A 87 5.66 -5.48 -6.73
CA GLY A 87 5.91 -4.06 -6.95
C GLY A 87 7.15 -3.54 -6.25
N ILE A 88 7.46 -2.28 -6.53
CA ILE A 88 8.53 -1.52 -5.87
C ILE A 88 7.89 -0.33 -5.17
N ASN A 89 8.19 -0.18 -3.88
CA ASN A 89 7.81 0.98 -3.11
C ASN A 89 8.92 2.02 -3.12
N LEU A 90 8.50 3.28 -3.23
CA LEU A 90 9.29 4.46 -2.94
C LEU A 90 8.55 5.29 -1.89
N GLY A 91 9.27 5.84 -0.93
CA GLY A 91 8.65 6.61 0.14
C GLY A 91 9.54 7.69 0.70
N LEU A 92 8.88 8.67 1.30
CA LEU A 92 9.49 9.75 2.07
C LEU A 92 8.74 9.90 3.39
N GLY A 93 9.45 10.34 4.42
CA GLY A 93 8.85 10.59 5.72
C GLY A 93 9.65 11.57 6.55
N TYR A 94 9.07 11.96 7.67
CA TYR A 94 9.70 12.82 8.65
C TYR A 94 9.35 12.36 10.05
N GLN A 95 10.35 12.20 10.90
CA GLN A 95 10.22 11.86 12.31
C GLN A 95 10.58 13.08 13.17
N PHE A 96 9.64 13.51 13.99
CA PHE A 96 9.80 14.55 14.99
C PHE A 96 10.58 14.05 16.21
N SER A 97 11.19 14.98 16.96
CA SER A 97 12.00 14.66 18.14
C SER A 97 11.21 13.98 19.27
N ASN A 98 9.89 14.09 19.28
CA ASN A 98 9.00 13.44 20.26
C ASN A 98 8.66 11.98 19.90
N GLY A 99 9.21 11.45 18.80
CA GLY A 99 8.99 10.06 18.35
C GLY A 99 7.87 9.90 17.33
N PHE A 100 6.96 10.87 17.19
CA PHE A 100 5.96 10.85 16.12
C PHE A 100 6.60 11.04 14.75
N GLY A 101 5.97 10.53 13.71
CA GLY A 101 6.37 10.79 12.35
C GLY A 101 5.24 10.59 11.36
N LEU A 102 5.50 11.08 10.15
CA LEU A 102 4.62 10.98 9.00
C LEU A 102 5.37 10.30 7.86
N ASN A 103 4.68 9.54 7.04
CA ASN A 103 5.22 8.99 5.81
C ASN A 103 4.23 9.13 4.65
N ALA A 104 4.78 9.13 3.45
CA ALA A 104 4.06 8.99 2.21
C ALA A 104 4.82 7.98 1.35
N ARG A 105 4.09 7.06 0.73
CA ARG A 105 4.65 6.02 -0.13
C ARG A 105 3.88 5.94 -1.43
N TYR A 106 4.59 5.53 -2.46
CA TYR A 106 4.01 5.15 -3.72
C TYR A 106 4.52 3.76 -4.10
N ASN A 107 3.58 2.87 -4.37
CA ASN A 107 3.83 1.52 -4.87
C ASN A 107 3.67 1.50 -6.40
N PHE A 108 4.74 1.11 -7.08
CA PHE A 108 4.74 0.80 -8.51
C PHE A 108 4.55 -0.71 -8.69
N GLY A 109 3.34 -1.16 -9.02
CA GLY A 109 3.07 -2.53 -9.44
C GLY A 109 3.80 -2.85 -10.75
N MET A 110 4.50 -3.96 -10.77
CA MET A 110 5.35 -4.43 -11.87
C MET A 110 4.77 -5.65 -12.57
N SER A 111 3.95 -6.46 -11.87
CA SER A 111 3.25 -7.59 -12.45
C SER A 111 1.84 -7.22 -12.92
N ASN A 112 1.42 -7.86 -14.00
CA ASN A 112 0.01 -7.88 -14.39
C ASN A 112 -0.81 -8.64 -13.33
N ILE A 113 -1.97 -8.12 -12.94
CA ILE A 113 -2.84 -8.69 -11.90
C ILE A 113 -4.00 -9.52 -12.48
N VAL A 114 -4.18 -9.55 -13.79
CA VAL A 114 -5.17 -10.40 -14.48
C VAL A 114 -4.48 -11.52 -15.26
N ASP A 115 -5.19 -12.62 -15.48
CA ASP A 115 -4.70 -13.77 -16.27
C ASP A 115 -4.84 -13.58 -17.79
N GLU A 116 -5.55 -12.54 -18.23
CA GLU A 116 -5.69 -12.23 -19.65
C GLU A 116 -4.37 -11.78 -20.29
N THR A 117 -4.11 -12.28 -21.49
CA THR A 117 -2.84 -12.08 -22.21
C THR A 117 -2.76 -10.76 -22.97
N ASP A 118 -3.91 -10.16 -23.28
CA ASP A 118 -4.01 -8.94 -24.10
C ASP A 118 -4.28 -7.67 -23.27
N VAL A 119 -4.44 -7.80 -21.95
CA VAL A 119 -4.75 -6.68 -21.04
C VAL A 119 -3.72 -6.64 -19.91
N ASP A 120 -3.02 -5.52 -19.77
CA ASP A 120 -2.04 -5.30 -18.71
C ASP A 120 -2.61 -4.36 -17.64
N ILE A 121 -3.07 -4.94 -16.53
CA ILE A 121 -3.59 -4.20 -15.37
C ILE A 121 -2.57 -4.31 -14.25
N LYS A 122 -2.15 -3.15 -13.70
CA LYS A 122 -1.13 -3.08 -12.65
C LYS A 122 -1.61 -2.21 -11.50
N ASN A 123 -1.33 -2.65 -10.27
CA ASN A 123 -1.63 -1.85 -9.09
C ASN A 123 -0.71 -0.62 -9.00
N ARG A 124 -1.31 0.51 -8.62
CA ARG A 124 -0.60 1.76 -8.31
C ARG A 124 -1.23 2.33 -7.06
N VAL A 125 -0.49 2.28 -5.96
CA VAL A 125 -1.04 2.65 -4.65
C VAL A 125 -0.23 3.81 -4.09
N PHE A 126 -0.91 4.93 -3.85
CA PHE A 126 -0.39 6.01 -3.03
C PHE A 126 -0.90 5.86 -1.61
N SER A 127 -0.03 5.94 -0.62
CA SER A 127 -0.40 5.88 0.79
C SER A 127 0.26 6.99 1.59
N VAL A 128 -0.44 7.43 2.63
CA VAL A 128 0.06 8.36 3.64
C VAL A 128 -0.23 7.78 5.01
N GLY A 129 0.66 8.02 5.97
CA GLY A 129 0.56 7.41 7.27
C GLY A 129 1.21 8.24 8.37
N VAL A 130 0.81 7.91 9.59
CA VAL A 130 1.44 8.37 10.83
C VAL A 130 2.12 7.16 11.48
N PHE A 131 3.25 7.38 12.16
CA PHE A 131 3.90 6.33 12.95
C PHE A 131 4.47 6.92 14.24
N PHE A 132 4.75 6.06 15.21
CA PHE A 132 5.41 6.44 16.45
C PHE A 132 6.59 5.50 16.72
N ASN A 133 7.77 6.08 16.97
CA ASN A 133 8.99 5.33 17.24
C ASN A 133 9.26 5.30 18.75
N PHE A 134 9.09 4.13 19.35
CA PHE A 134 9.34 3.90 20.77
C PHE A 134 10.85 3.78 21.02
N GLY A 135 11.47 4.84 21.58
CA GLY A 135 12.90 4.78 21.94
C GLY A 135 13.71 6.07 21.80
N GLY A 136 13.07 7.23 21.64
CA GLY A 136 13.78 8.52 21.66
C GLY A 136 14.58 8.69 22.95
N LYS A 137 15.92 8.67 22.86
CA LYS A 137 16.78 9.08 23.97
C LYS A 137 16.30 10.44 24.45
N LYS A 138 15.92 10.54 25.72
CA LYS A 138 15.68 11.83 26.39
C LYS A 138 16.84 12.74 26.01
N ALA A 139 16.53 13.85 25.32
CA ALA A 139 17.50 14.92 25.18
C ALA A 139 17.97 15.26 26.60
N LYS A 140 19.25 14.99 26.90
CA LYS A 140 19.86 15.48 28.12
C LYS A 140 19.73 16.99 28.05
N LYS A 141 18.87 17.52 28.93
CA LYS A 141 18.81 18.94 29.22
C LYS A 141 19.97 19.15 30.20
N ASP A 142 21.07 19.70 29.69
CA ASP A 142 22.13 20.26 30.53
C ASP A 142 21.57 21.44 31.34
#